data_AF-A0A1S9P652-F1
#
_entry.id   AF-A0A1S9P652-F1
#
_cell.length_a   1.000
_cell.length_b   1.000
_cell.length_c   1.000
_cell.angle_alpha   90.00
_cell.angle_beta   90.00
_cell.angle_gamma   90.00
#
_symmetry.space_group_name_H-M   'P 1'
#
loop_
_entity.id
_entity.type
_entity.pdbx_description
1 polymer ?
#
loop_
_entity_poly.entity_id
_entity_poly.type
_entity_poly.pdbx_seq_one_letter_code
_entity_poly.pdbx_strand_id
1 'polypeptide(L)'
;MKKAIFIITLIFLLVVKSFACINGDTYYLGEKGILYIGSAGGVPRGHQFYAQKEDLKELDSLYKQTKDIRYLSDQGLVLIALGEYKKAISFYQGVEKIAPNRYSTASNIGTAYELIGDNKQALFWIQKAVKLNEHSHYDSEWIHVNILKAKLGGDELINSKFLLGTDFGTDSIPHSSLSKAELDSLSPALFYQLNERVSFVKPKDKIVAQLMFDMGNLTFIRGGYKVALGDYALAKEYGYTDKLIDQRIKACAYQSTRPPKKYVPNIVDDKRNTRIYIYAGLGAVIGIGLAFVMVRRRLKKD
;
A
#
# COMPACT_ATOMS: atom_id res chain seq x y z
N MET A 1 41.75 15.10 21.56
CA MET A 1 40.63 14.25 22.04
C MET A 1 39.34 15.03 22.32
N LYS A 2 39.37 16.16 23.05
CA LYS A 2 38.14 16.93 23.38
C LYS A 2 37.40 17.55 22.15
N LYS A 3 38.11 17.91 21.08
CA LYS A 3 37.49 18.44 19.83
C LYS A 3 36.81 17.36 18.97
N ALA A 4 37.24 16.10 19.07
CA ALA A 4 36.62 14.99 18.32
C ALA A 4 35.30 14.53 18.96
N ILE A 5 35.22 14.58 20.30
CA ILE A 5 33.99 14.25 21.04
C ILE A 5 32.90 15.29 20.74
N PHE A 6 33.23 16.58 20.65
CA PHE A 6 32.26 17.64 20.35
C PHE A 6 31.64 17.53 18.94
N ILE A 7 32.42 17.07 17.95
CA ILE A 7 31.93 16.85 16.57
C ILE A 7 31.01 15.62 16.52
N ILE A 8 31.30 14.56 17.28
CA ILE A 8 30.44 13.37 17.37
C ILE A 8 29.10 13.72 18.04
N THR A 9 29.10 14.55 19.09
CA THR A 9 27.85 14.99 19.74
C THR A 9 27.02 15.92 18.86
N LEU A 10 27.65 16.78 18.05
CA LEU A 10 26.94 17.68 17.12
C LEU A 10 26.35 16.93 15.91
N ILE A 11 27.04 15.89 15.41
CA ILE A 11 26.50 14.97 14.39
C ILE A 11 25.33 14.16 14.96
N PHE A 12 25.40 13.73 16.22
CA PHE A 12 24.29 13.03 16.87
C PHE A 12 23.05 13.93 17.01
N LEU A 13 23.23 15.22 17.30
CA LEU A 13 22.13 16.20 17.41
C LEU A 13 21.52 16.61 16.06
N LEU A 14 22.25 16.47 14.94
CA LEU A 14 21.72 16.71 13.59
C LEU A 14 21.04 15.47 12.98
N VAL A 15 21.32 14.27 13.49
CA VAL A 15 20.74 13.00 13.00
C VAL A 15 19.44 12.63 13.73
N VAL A 16 19.18 13.18 14.93
CA VAL A 16 17.88 13.04 15.59
C VAL A 16 16.96 14.19 15.20
N LYS A 17 16.71 14.37 13.90
CA LYS A 17 15.33 14.74 13.52
C LYS A 17 14.51 13.53 13.89
N SER A 18 13.75 13.66 14.95
CA SER A 18 12.75 12.70 15.39
C SER A 18 12.00 12.14 14.17
N PHE A 19 12.35 10.91 13.78
CA PHE A 19 11.44 10.01 13.10
C PHE A 19 10.36 9.68 14.13
N ALA A 20 9.47 10.64 14.38
CA ALA A 20 8.12 10.29 14.77
C ALA A 20 7.57 9.56 13.55
N CYS A 21 7.42 8.24 13.67
CA CYS A 21 6.91 7.36 12.63
C CYS A 21 5.52 7.83 12.17
N ILE A 22 5.46 8.76 11.22
CA ILE A 22 4.30 9.00 10.37
C ILE A 22 4.36 7.90 9.30
N ASN A 23 4.10 6.66 9.71
CA ASN A 23 4.16 5.49 8.83
C ASN A 23 2.81 5.30 8.14
N GLY A 24 2.54 6.16 7.16
CA GLY A 24 1.53 5.96 6.13
C GLY A 24 2.19 6.08 4.75
N ASP A 25 1.72 5.29 3.78
CA ASP A 25 2.21 5.35 2.40
C ASP A 25 2.04 6.78 1.86
N THR A 26 3.15 7.50 1.68
CA THR A 26 3.14 8.86 1.15
C THR A 26 3.54 8.82 -0.31
N TYR A 27 2.66 9.28 -1.19
CA TYR A 27 2.95 9.38 -2.61
C TYR A 27 3.28 10.82 -2.98
N TYR A 28 4.35 11.02 -3.75
CA TYR A 28 4.79 12.33 -4.22
C TYR A 28 4.58 12.49 -5.73
N LEU A 29 4.09 13.66 -6.15
CA LEU A 29 4.05 14.10 -7.54
C LEU A 29 5.39 14.73 -7.89
N GLY A 30 6.20 14.04 -8.69
CA GLY A 30 7.53 14.52 -9.04
C GLY A 30 8.39 14.87 -7.80
N GLU A 31 9.05 16.03 -7.82
CA GLU A 31 10.01 16.42 -6.78
C GLU A 31 9.42 17.27 -5.62
N LYS A 32 8.14 17.68 -5.66
CA LYS A 32 7.68 18.77 -4.76
C LYS A 32 6.28 18.65 -4.14
N GLY A 33 5.38 17.83 -4.69
CA GLY A 33 3.98 17.74 -4.21
C GLY A 33 3.68 16.42 -3.52
N ILE A 34 2.87 16.42 -2.45
CA ILE A 34 2.28 15.18 -1.89
C ILE A 34 0.95 14.96 -2.60
N LEU A 35 0.77 13.82 -3.26
CA LEU A 35 -0.53 13.44 -3.81
C LEU A 35 -1.45 12.92 -2.71
N TYR A 36 -0.95 11.98 -1.90
CA TYR A 36 -1.72 11.41 -0.82
C TYR A 36 -0.84 10.91 0.32
N ILE A 37 -1.45 10.81 1.50
CA ILE A 37 -0.86 10.21 2.69
C ILE A 37 -1.80 9.09 3.16
N GLY A 38 -1.26 7.88 3.31
CA GLY A 38 -1.96 6.76 3.92
C GLY A 38 -2.22 7.00 5.40
N SER A 39 -3.33 6.47 5.90
CA SER A 39 -3.62 6.56 7.33
C SER A 39 -2.56 5.84 8.16
N ALA A 40 -2.03 6.52 9.18
CA ALA A 40 -1.12 5.90 10.12
C ALA A 40 -1.87 4.89 11.02
N GLY A 41 -1.37 3.66 11.10
CA GLY A 41 -1.91 2.63 11.98
C GLY A 41 -2.00 1.25 11.33
N GLY A 42 -2.50 0.27 12.10
CA GLY A 42 -2.68 -1.10 11.62
C GLY A 42 -4.08 -1.40 11.06
N VAL A 43 -4.96 -0.41 11.01
CA VAL A 43 -6.35 -0.52 10.55
C VAL A 43 -6.49 0.17 9.18
N PRO A 44 -7.04 -0.47 8.14
CA PRO A 44 -7.18 0.14 6.81
C PRO A 44 -8.17 1.31 6.81
N ARG A 45 -7.67 2.53 6.66
CA ARG A 45 -8.50 3.76 6.60
C ARG A 45 -8.31 4.56 5.32
N GLY A 46 -7.49 4.05 4.41
CA GLY A 46 -7.29 4.58 3.08
C GLY A 46 -6.35 5.77 3.05
N HIS A 47 -6.41 6.47 1.92
CA HIS A 47 -5.54 7.57 1.58
C HIS A 47 -6.29 8.90 1.69
N GLN A 48 -5.62 9.88 2.29
CA GLN A 48 -6.05 11.27 2.22
C GLN A 48 -5.38 11.90 1.00
N PHE A 49 -6.17 12.28 0.00
CA PHE A 49 -5.69 12.93 -1.22
C PHE A 49 -5.61 14.45 -1.07
N TYR A 50 -4.59 15.04 -1.69
CA TYR A 50 -4.31 16.46 -1.76
C TYR A 50 -4.20 16.95 -3.22
N ALA A 51 -4.71 16.16 -4.17
CA ALA A 51 -4.68 16.44 -5.59
C ALA A 51 -5.40 17.76 -5.92
N GLN A 52 -4.77 18.57 -6.78
CA GLN A 52 -5.31 19.82 -7.30
C GLN A 52 -5.28 19.82 -8.83
N LYS A 53 -6.13 20.63 -9.46
CA LYS A 53 -6.15 20.73 -10.93
C LYS A 53 -4.87 21.35 -11.47
N GLU A 54 -4.24 22.20 -10.68
CA GLU A 54 -2.99 22.89 -10.95
C GLU A 54 -1.82 21.90 -11.11
N ASP A 55 -1.84 20.78 -10.39
CA ASP A 55 -0.82 19.73 -10.47
C ASP A 55 -0.68 19.20 -11.91
N LEU A 56 -1.78 19.13 -12.66
CA LEU A 56 -1.78 18.66 -14.04
C LEU A 56 -0.92 19.55 -14.97
N LYS A 57 -0.90 20.87 -14.73
CA LYS A 57 -0.12 21.83 -15.52
C LYS A 57 1.37 21.67 -15.25
N GLU A 58 1.74 21.50 -13.99
CA GLU A 58 3.13 21.27 -13.59
C GLU A 58 3.65 19.96 -14.18
N LEU A 59 2.90 18.86 -14.00
CA LEU A 59 3.27 17.56 -14.53
C LEU A 59 3.36 17.55 -16.07
N ASP A 60 2.49 18.28 -16.77
CA ASP A 60 2.57 18.44 -18.24
C ASP A 60 3.85 19.16 -18.66
N SER A 61 4.22 20.24 -17.95
CA SER A 61 5.46 20.98 -18.18
C SER A 61 6.68 20.08 -17.96
N LEU A 62 6.70 19.31 -16.86
CA LEU A 62 7.77 18.38 -16.53
C LEU A 62 7.90 17.27 -17.59
N TYR A 63 6.78 16.71 -18.06
CA TYR A 63 6.79 15.75 -19.16
C TYR A 63 7.33 16.38 -20.46
N LYS A 64 6.90 17.60 -20.81
CA LYS A 64 7.38 18.28 -22.03
C LYS A 64 8.89 18.50 -22.02
N GLN A 65 9.45 18.84 -20.86
CA GLN A 65 10.89 19.07 -20.67
C GLN A 65 11.71 17.77 -20.66
N THR A 66 11.22 16.73 -19.98
CA THR A 66 12.01 15.52 -19.70
C THR A 66 11.67 14.32 -20.58
N LYS A 67 10.46 14.31 -21.15
CA LYS A 67 9.82 13.15 -21.78
C LYS A 67 9.69 11.93 -20.87
N ASP A 68 9.78 12.13 -19.56
CA ASP A 68 9.65 11.05 -18.59
C ASP A 68 8.18 10.64 -18.41
N ILE A 69 7.88 9.39 -18.77
CA ILE A 69 6.53 8.85 -18.75
C ILE A 69 5.92 8.72 -17.34
N ARG A 70 6.75 8.82 -16.29
CA ARG A 70 6.27 8.88 -14.90
C ARG A 70 5.33 10.06 -14.69
N TYR A 71 5.63 11.22 -15.29
CA TYR A 71 4.75 12.39 -15.19
C TYR A 71 3.38 12.18 -15.85
N LEU A 72 3.31 11.48 -16.99
CA LEU A 72 2.01 11.08 -17.54
C LEU A 72 1.29 10.10 -16.60
N SER A 73 2.03 9.20 -15.96
CA SER A 73 1.44 8.25 -15.00
C SER A 73 0.81 9.00 -13.83
N ASP A 74 1.51 10.01 -13.31
CA ASP A 74 1.05 10.87 -12.22
C ASP A 74 -0.14 11.74 -12.62
N GLN A 75 -0.18 12.28 -13.84
CA GLN A 75 -1.33 13.06 -14.33
C GLN A 75 -2.62 12.24 -14.32
N GLY A 76 -2.57 11.00 -14.80
CA GLY A 76 -3.74 10.15 -14.76
C GLY A 76 -4.17 9.78 -13.33
N LEU A 77 -3.22 9.70 -12.39
CA LEU A 77 -3.51 9.40 -10.99
C LEU A 77 -4.12 10.61 -10.28
N VAL A 78 -3.67 11.83 -10.62
CA VAL A 78 -4.31 13.09 -10.21
C VAL A 78 -5.75 13.13 -10.73
N LEU A 79 -6.01 12.75 -11.98
CA LEU A 79 -7.38 12.68 -12.51
C LEU A 79 -8.26 11.69 -11.73
N ILE A 80 -7.71 10.54 -11.31
CA ILE A 80 -8.43 9.59 -10.43
C ILE A 80 -8.70 10.22 -9.06
N ALA A 81 -7.70 10.83 -8.43
CA ALA A 81 -7.83 11.47 -7.12
C ALA A 81 -8.85 12.63 -7.13
N LEU A 82 -8.98 13.35 -8.25
CA LEU A 82 -9.98 14.39 -8.48
C LEU A 82 -11.38 13.85 -8.82
N GLY A 83 -11.56 12.53 -8.93
CA GLY A 83 -12.83 11.91 -9.32
C GLY A 83 -13.14 11.99 -10.82
N GLU A 84 -12.20 12.44 -11.65
CA GLU A 84 -12.37 12.63 -13.10
C GLU A 84 -12.12 11.31 -13.87
N TYR A 85 -12.74 10.20 -13.44
CA TYR A 85 -12.42 8.83 -13.88
C TYR A 85 -12.52 8.60 -15.40
N LYS A 86 -13.56 9.13 -16.06
CA LYS A 86 -13.72 8.99 -17.53
C LYS A 86 -12.58 9.69 -18.30
N LYS A 87 -12.10 10.82 -17.79
CA LYS A 87 -10.94 11.52 -18.36
C LYS A 87 -9.67 10.73 -18.07
N ALA A 88 -9.50 10.19 -16.86
CA ALA A 88 -8.38 9.32 -16.52
C ALA A 88 -8.27 8.12 -17.47
N ILE A 89 -9.40 7.44 -17.77
CA ILE A 89 -9.46 6.33 -18.74
C ILE A 89 -8.97 6.80 -20.12
N SER A 90 -9.58 7.86 -20.65
CA SER A 90 -9.24 8.38 -21.99
C SER A 90 -7.77 8.80 -22.07
N PHE A 91 -7.28 9.44 -21.02
CA PHE A 91 -5.90 9.88 -20.89
C PHE A 91 -4.93 8.70 -20.86
N TYR A 92 -5.17 7.70 -19.99
CA TYR A 92 -4.31 6.53 -19.89
C TYR A 92 -4.35 5.65 -21.14
N GLN A 93 -5.47 5.57 -21.85
CA GLN A 93 -5.50 4.92 -23.18
C GLN A 93 -4.58 5.64 -24.18
N GLY A 94 -4.45 6.96 -24.08
CA GLY A 94 -3.44 7.73 -24.82
C GLY A 94 -2.01 7.37 -24.37
N VAL A 95 -1.76 7.28 -23.06
CA VAL A 95 -0.46 6.87 -22.50
C VAL A 95 -0.08 5.47 -22.98
N GLU A 96 -1.02 4.52 -23.00
CA GLU A 96 -0.78 3.15 -23.48
C GLU A 96 -0.40 3.10 -24.96
N LYS A 97 -0.88 4.05 -25.79
CA LYS A 97 -0.43 4.16 -27.20
C LYS A 97 1.01 4.68 -27.32
N ILE A 98 1.43 5.55 -26.40
CA ILE A 98 2.77 6.16 -26.37
C ILE A 98 3.80 5.17 -25.78
N ALA A 99 3.44 4.52 -24.68
CA ALA A 99 4.28 3.62 -23.92
C ALA A 99 3.48 2.37 -23.51
N PRO A 100 3.32 1.40 -24.43
CA PRO A 100 2.45 0.24 -24.21
C PRO A 100 2.98 -0.72 -23.15
N ASN A 101 2.09 -1.56 -22.62
CA ASN A 101 2.41 -2.68 -21.75
C ASN A 101 3.12 -2.29 -20.45
N ARG A 102 2.79 -1.11 -19.90
CA ARG A 102 3.22 -0.73 -18.56
C ARG A 102 2.22 -1.23 -17.53
N TYR A 103 2.74 -1.95 -16.53
CA TYR A 103 1.94 -2.40 -15.39
C TYR A 103 1.08 -1.27 -14.81
N SER A 104 1.70 -0.14 -14.46
CA SER A 104 1.02 0.97 -13.79
C SER A 104 -0.05 1.63 -14.66
N THR A 105 0.16 1.69 -15.97
CA THR A 105 -0.85 2.19 -16.91
C THR A 105 -2.03 1.22 -16.96
N ALA A 106 -1.78 -0.09 -17.09
CA ALA A 106 -2.84 -1.09 -17.12
C ALA A 106 -3.64 -1.15 -15.81
N SER A 107 -2.96 -1.12 -14.65
CA SER A 107 -3.63 -1.13 -13.34
C SER A 107 -4.50 0.10 -13.15
N ASN A 108 -4.01 1.29 -13.49
CA ASN A 108 -4.76 2.53 -13.30
C ASN A 108 -5.94 2.66 -14.25
N ILE A 109 -5.84 2.14 -15.48
CA ILE A 109 -7.01 2.00 -16.37
C ILE A 109 -8.05 1.08 -15.72
N GLY A 110 -7.63 -0.08 -15.21
CA GLY A 110 -8.51 -1.03 -14.54
C GLY A 110 -9.22 -0.43 -13.32
N THR A 111 -8.49 0.26 -12.45
CA THR A 111 -9.03 0.99 -11.30
C THR A 111 -10.03 2.07 -11.73
N ALA A 112 -9.70 2.87 -12.75
CA ALA A 112 -10.62 3.90 -13.23
C ALA A 112 -11.91 3.30 -13.84
N TYR A 113 -11.84 2.16 -14.51
CA TYR A 113 -13.02 1.42 -14.96
C TYR A 113 -13.86 0.87 -13.80
N GLU A 114 -13.22 0.34 -12.75
CA GLU A 114 -13.93 -0.11 -11.56
C GLU A 114 -14.70 1.04 -10.92
N LEU A 115 -14.07 2.22 -10.80
CA LEU A 115 -14.66 3.40 -10.16
C LEU A 115 -15.85 3.98 -10.92
N ILE A 116 -15.99 3.71 -12.23
CA ILE A 116 -17.19 4.04 -13.01
C ILE A 116 -18.20 2.88 -13.09
N GLY A 117 -17.92 1.75 -12.44
CA GLY A 117 -18.79 0.58 -12.39
C GLY A 117 -18.66 -0.40 -13.57
N ASP A 118 -17.75 -0.18 -14.52
CA ASP A 118 -17.49 -1.12 -15.62
C ASP A 118 -16.53 -2.23 -15.16
N ASN A 119 -17.07 -3.15 -14.37
CA ASN A 119 -16.29 -4.24 -13.77
C ASN A 119 -15.73 -5.22 -14.82
N LYS A 120 -16.32 -5.30 -16.02
CA LYS A 120 -15.81 -6.16 -17.10
C LYS A 120 -14.51 -5.61 -17.66
N GLN A 121 -14.48 -4.32 -18.00
CA GLN A 121 -13.26 -3.65 -18.45
C GLN A 121 -12.23 -3.57 -17.32
N ALA A 122 -12.66 -3.28 -16.10
CA ALA A 122 -11.77 -3.31 -14.94
C ALA A 122 -11.05 -4.66 -14.83
N LEU A 123 -11.79 -5.77 -14.87
CA LEU A 123 -11.22 -7.11 -14.76
C LEU A 123 -10.22 -7.40 -15.88
N PHE A 124 -10.55 -7.04 -17.12
CA PHE A 124 -9.64 -7.20 -18.25
C PHE A 124 -8.31 -6.47 -18.03
N TRP A 125 -8.36 -5.20 -17.63
CA TRP A 125 -7.17 -4.37 -17.47
C TRP A 125 -6.34 -4.74 -16.24
N ILE A 126 -6.97 -5.08 -15.12
CA ILE A 126 -6.26 -5.58 -13.93
C ILE A 126 -5.61 -6.93 -14.22
N GLN A 127 -6.27 -7.85 -14.93
CA GLN A 127 -5.65 -9.11 -15.37
C GLN A 127 -4.46 -8.87 -16.30
N LYS A 128 -4.55 -7.87 -17.20
CA LYS A 128 -3.40 -7.45 -18.00
C LYS A 128 -2.27 -6.95 -17.11
N ALA A 129 -2.57 -6.13 -16.11
CA ALA A 129 -1.57 -5.61 -15.16
C ALA A 129 -0.87 -6.77 -14.43
N VAL A 130 -1.61 -7.72 -13.84
CA VAL A 130 -1.04 -8.91 -13.17
C VAL A 130 -0.11 -9.70 -14.10
N LYS A 131 -0.47 -9.89 -15.38
CA LYS A 131 0.39 -10.57 -16.36
C LYS A 131 1.69 -9.81 -16.65
N LEU A 132 1.67 -8.49 -16.57
CA LEU A 132 2.85 -7.64 -16.79
C LEU A 132 3.76 -7.60 -15.57
N ASN A 133 3.20 -7.70 -14.36
CA ASN A 133 3.94 -7.77 -13.12
C ASN A 133 3.10 -8.46 -12.05
N GLU A 134 3.43 -9.71 -11.74
CA GLU A 134 2.71 -10.51 -10.73
C GLU A 134 3.03 -10.07 -9.29
N HIS A 135 4.16 -9.38 -9.09
CA HIS A 135 4.67 -8.94 -7.78
C HIS A 135 4.40 -7.46 -7.48
N SER A 136 3.48 -6.86 -8.24
CA SER A 136 3.08 -5.48 -8.06
C SER A 136 2.19 -5.31 -6.83
N HIS A 137 2.12 -4.07 -6.32
CA HIS A 137 1.24 -3.71 -5.20
C HIS A 137 1.37 -4.69 -4.01
N TYR A 138 2.58 -5.12 -3.69
CA TYR A 138 2.86 -6.05 -2.58
C TYR A 138 2.15 -7.41 -2.73
N ASP A 139 2.18 -7.98 -3.94
CA ASP A 139 1.62 -9.29 -4.25
C ASP A 139 0.10 -9.37 -3.99
N SER A 140 -0.61 -8.24 -4.16
CA SER A 140 -2.01 -8.11 -3.73
C SER A 140 -3.04 -8.05 -4.87
N GLU A 141 -2.60 -7.86 -6.12
CA GLU A 141 -3.51 -7.67 -7.27
C GLU A 141 -4.41 -8.87 -7.56
N TRP A 142 -4.03 -10.08 -7.14
CA TRP A 142 -4.91 -11.25 -7.25
C TRP A 142 -6.18 -11.10 -6.39
N ILE A 143 -6.11 -10.37 -5.26
CA ILE A 143 -7.28 -10.03 -4.44
C ILE A 143 -8.17 -9.08 -5.25
N HIS A 144 -7.60 -8.07 -5.92
CA HIS A 144 -8.35 -7.15 -6.79
C HIS A 144 -9.10 -7.89 -7.90
N VAL A 145 -8.43 -8.85 -8.55
CA VAL A 145 -9.06 -9.75 -9.53
C VAL A 145 -10.24 -10.50 -8.93
N ASN A 146 -10.09 -11.08 -7.73
CA ASN A 146 -11.17 -11.82 -7.08
C ASN A 146 -12.33 -10.91 -6.69
N ILE A 147 -12.06 -9.68 -6.25
CA ILE A 147 -13.09 -8.69 -5.98
C ILE A 147 -13.90 -8.37 -7.24
N LEU A 148 -13.23 -8.13 -8.36
CA LEU A 148 -13.90 -7.83 -9.63
C LEU A 148 -14.72 -9.03 -10.13
N LYS A 149 -14.22 -10.25 -9.95
CA LYS A 149 -15.00 -11.48 -10.22
C LYS A 149 -16.22 -11.58 -9.30
N ALA A 150 -16.10 -11.28 -8.01
CA ALA A 150 -17.24 -11.28 -7.09
C ALA A 150 -18.29 -10.24 -7.48
N LYS A 151 -17.87 -9.02 -7.87
CA LYS A 151 -18.78 -7.99 -8.40
C LYS A 151 -19.54 -8.44 -9.65
N LEU A 152 -18.93 -9.27 -10.49
CA LEU A 152 -19.54 -9.79 -11.71
C LEU A 152 -20.39 -11.04 -11.48
N GLY A 153 -20.02 -11.89 -10.52
CA GLY A 153 -20.69 -13.16 -10.23
C GLY A 153 -21.74 -13.09 -9.12
N GLY A 154 -21.84 -11.98 -8.41
CA GLY A 154 -22.89 -11.74 -7.41
C GLY A 154 -22.51 -12.13 -5.98
N ASP A 155 -23.48 -11.98 -5.07
CA ASP A 155 -23.27 -12.03 -3.62
C ASP A 155 -22.74 -13.37 -3.10
N GLU A 156 -23.01 -14.48 -3.80
CA GLU A 156 -22.54 -15.83 -3.40
C GLU A 156 -21.00 -15.92 -3.37
N LEU A 157 -20.32 -15.08 -4.16
CA LEU A 157 -18.87 -15.01 -4.22
C LEU A 157 -18.27 -14.10 -3.15
N ILE A 158 -19.08 -13.39 -2.37
CA ILE A 158 -18.62 -12.48 -1.32
C ILE A 158 -18.41 -13.27 -0.03
N ASN A 159 -17.32 -14.03 0.02
CA ASN A 159 -16.90 -14.78 1.20
C ASN A 159 -15.36 -14.91 1.25
N SER A 160 -14.81 -15.17 2.43
CA SER A 160 -13.35 -15.26 2.65
C SER A 160 -12.67 -16.23 1.68
N LYS A 161 -13.26 -17.42 1.50
CA LYS A 161 -12.68 -18.48 0.68
C LYS A 161 -12.52 -18.08 -0.78
N PHE A 162 -13.52 -17.42 -1.35
CA PHE A 162 -13.44 -16.93 -2.73
C PHE A 162 -12.50 -15.72 -2.86
N LEU A 163 -12.63 -14.75 -1.95
CA LEU A 163 -11.88 -13.49 -2.04
C LEU A 163 -10.39 -13.69 -1.75
N LEU A 164 -10.05 -14.54 -0.77
CA LEU A 164 -8.70 -14.71 -0.23
C LEU A 164 -8.10 -16.10 -0.43
N GLY A 165 -8.85 -17.07 -0.97
CA GLY A 165 -8.39 -18.46 -1.09
C GLY A 165 -8.31 -19.21 0.25
N THR A 166 -8.75 -18.60 1.35
CA THR A 166 -8.74 -19.18 2.70
C THR A 166 -9.96 -18.71 3.48
N ASP A 167 -10.31 -19.42 4.55
CA ASP A 167 -11.23 -18.94 5.58
C ASP A 167 -10.55 -18.89 6.94
N PHE A 168 -11.30 -18.46 7.95
CA PHE A 168 -10.82 -18.30 9.33
C PHE A 168 -11.65 -19.10 10.35
N GLY A 169 -12.33 -20.15 9.88
CA GLY A 169 -13.28 -20.93 10.65
C GLY A 169 -14.55 -20.17 11.05
N THR A 170 -15.43 -20.85 11.78
CA THR A 170 -16.72 -20.31 12.28
C THR A 170 -16.75 -20.10 13.79
N ASP A 171 -15.62 -20.32 14.47
CA ASP A 171 -15.52 -20.17 15.92
C ASP A 171 -15.29 -18.72 16.34
N SER A 172 -15.61 -18.45 17.60
CA SER A 172 -15.35 -17.17 18.27
C SER A 172 -13.87 -16.78 18.29
N ILE A 173 -12.96 -17.77 18.26
CA ILE A 173 -11.52 -17.57 18.10
C ILE A 173 -11.19 -17.92 16.64
N PRO A 174 -10.82 -16.94 15.79
CA PRO A 174 -10.46 -17.24 14.41
C PRO A 174 -9.17 -18.07 14.37
N HIS A 175 -9.13 -19.02 13.45
CA HIS A 175 -7.99 -19.90 13.21
C HIS A 175 -7.78 -20.05 11.70
N SER A 176 -6.57 -20.37 11.25
CA SER A 176 -6.27 -20.54 9.83
C SER A 176 -5.39 -21.78 9.64
N SER A 177 -5.55 -22.45 8.51
CA SER A 177 -4.66 -23.52 8.06
C SER A 177 -3.36 -23.00 7.43
N LEU A 178 -3.26 -21.69 7.18
CA LEU A 178 -2.08 -21.07 6.59
C LEU A 178 -0.89 -21.14 7.54
N SER A 179 0.29 -21.39 6.96
CA SER A 179 1.57 -21.28 7.64
C SER A 179 1.84 -19.84 8.07
N LYS A 180 2.82 -19.67 8.96
CA LYS A 180 3.25 -18.34 9.40
C LYS A 180 3.73 -17.47 8.22
N ALA A 181 4.43 -18.05 7.26
CA ALA A 181 4.93 -17.32 6.09
C ALA A 181 3.79 -16.84 5.18
N GLU A 182 2.78 -17.68 4.95
CA GLU A 182 1.58 -17.31 4.17
C GLU A 182 0.78 -16.21 4.86
N LEU A 183 0.61 -16.27 6.19
CA LEU A 183 -0.01 -15.19 6.96
C LEU A 183 0.80 -13.89 6.94
N ASP A 184 2.13 -13.99 6.87
CA ASP A 184 3.02 -12.84 6.78
C ASP A 184 3.00 -12.18 5.39
N SER A 185 2.58 -12.90 4.35
CA SER A 185 2.34 -12.39 3.00
C SER A 185 0.91 -11.88 2.79
N LEU A 186 -0.12 -12.64 3.21
CA LEU A 186 -1.52 -12.31 2.98
C LEU A 186 -1.96 -11.03 3.72
N SER A 187 -1.52 -10.85 4.97
CA SER A 187 -1.95 -9.73 5.79
C SER A 187 -1.58 -8.34 5.22
N PRO A 188 -0.32 -8.07 4.81
CA PRO A 188 0.01 -6.80 4.16
C PRO A 188 -0.65 -6.65 2.78
N ALA A 189 -0.81 -7.73 2.01
CA ALA A 189 -1.50 -7.70 0.73
C ALA A 189 -2.98 -7.27 0.88
N LEU A 190 -3.69 -7.86 1.84
CA LEU A 190 -5.07 -7.49 2.15
C LEU A 190 -5.16 -6.05 2.70
N PHE A 191 -4.24 -5.67 3.59
CA PHE A 191 -4.19 -4.32 4.13
C PHE A 191 -4.01 -3.28 3.02
N TYR A 192 -3.11 -3.52 2.07
CA TYR A 192 -2.88 -2.65 0.93
C TYR A 192 -4.16 -2.47 0.09
N GLN A 193 -4.78 -3.58 -0.31
CA GLN A 193 -6.01 -3.56 -1.12
C GLN A 193 -7.18 -2.89 -0.39
N LEU A 194 -7.31 -3.09 0.92
CA LEU A 194 -8.31 -2.37 1.70
C LEU A 194 -8.05 -0.86 1.72
N ASN A 195 -6.80 -0.40 1.89
CA ASN A 195 -6.50 1.04 1.86
C ASN A 195 -6.77 1.66 0.48
N GLU A 196 -6.42 0.98 -0.61
CA GLU A 196 -6.77 1.43 -1.96
C GLU A 196 -8.28 1.58 -2.13
N ARG A 197 -9.08 0.66 -1.58
CA ARG A 197 -10.54 0.66 -1.76
C ARG A 197 -11.27 1.66 -0.88
N VAL A 198 -10.97 1.70 0.42
CA VAL A 198 -11.68 2.58 1.37
C VAL A 198 -11.42 4.07 1.12
N SER A 199 -10.37 4.36 0.33
CA SER A 199 -10.11 5.67 -0.27
C SER A 199 -11.28 6.18 -1.12
N PHE A 200 -11.94 5.30 -1.88
CA PHE A 200 -12.96 5.65 -2.86
C PHE A 200 -14.35 5.07 -2.57
N VAL A 201 -14.41 3.94 -1.88
CA VAL A 201 -15.66 3.24 -1.56
C VAL A 201 -16.13 3.66 -0.17
N LYS A 202 -17.34 4.21 -0.09
CA LYS A 202 -17.96 4.58 1.20
C LYS A 202 -18.85 3.46 1.73
N PRO A 203 -19.02 3.32 3.05
CA PRO A 203 -20.05 2.46 3.63
C PRO A 203 -21.44 2.79 3.05
N LYS A 204 -22.29 1.80 2.72
CA LYS A 204 -22.11 0.35 2.88
C LYS A 204 -21.59 -0.32 1.61
N ASP A 205 -20.71 -1.31 1.75
CA ASP A 205 -20.22 -2.15 0.65
C ASP A 205 -19.95 -3.57 1.19
N LYS A 206 -20.63 -4.59 0.64
CA LYS A 206 -20.57 -5.97 1.14
C LYS A 206 -19.18 -6.59 0.98
N ILE A 207 -18.45 -6.24 -0.07
CA ILE A 207 -17.10 -6.78 -0.33
C ILE A 207 -16.12 -6.17 0.66
N VAL A 208 -16.15 -4.85 0.84
CA VAL A 208 -15.28 -4.18 1.83
C VAL A 208 -15.64 -4.65 3.24
N ALA A 209 -16.92 -4.83 3.57
CA ALA A 209 -17.36 -5.39 4.84
C ALA A 209 -16.76 -6.78 5.10
N GLN A 210 -16.84 -7.68 4.12
CA GLN A 210 -16.26 -9.04 4.21
C GLN A 210 -14.74 -9.00 4.36
N LEU A 211 -14.04 -8.24 3.50
CA LEU A 211 -12.58 -8.13 3.54
C LEU A 211 -12.08 -7.49 4.84
N MET A 212 -12.80 -6.51 5.38
CA MET A 212 -12.44 -5.87 6.66
C MET A 212 -12.67 -6.84 7.84
N PHE A 213 -13.70 -7.68 7.78
CA PHE A 213 -13.88 -8.77 8.74
C PHE A 213 -12.72 -9.77 8.66
N ASP A 214 -12.29 -10.14 7.45
CA ASP A 214 -11.13 -11.00 7.23
C ASP A 214 -9.81 -10.38 7.71
N MET A 215 -9.66 -9.06 7.56
CA MET A 215 -8.55 -8.30 8.13
C MET A 215 -8.50 -8.44 9.66
N GLY A 216 -9.64 -8.29 10.33
CA GLY A 216 -9.74 -8.50 11.77
C GLY A 216 -9.35 -9.92 12.21
N ASN A 217 -9.69 -10.93 11.42
CA ASN A 217 -9.31 -12.33 11.66
C ASN A 217 -7.79 -12.51 11.58
N LEU A 218 -7.17 -12.00 10.51
CA LEU A 218 -5.72 -12.04 10.31
C LEU A 218 -4.97 -11.30 11.40
N THR A 219 -5.41 -10.08 11.71
CA THR A 219 -4.84 -9.27 12.79
C THR A 219 -4.94 -9.97 14.14
N PHE A 220 -6.07 -10.62 14.44
CA PHE A 220 -6.24 -11.42 15.66
C PHE A 220 -5.26 -12.58 15.73
N ILE A 221 -5.17 -13.40 14.68
CA ILE A 221 -4.30 -14.59 14.62
C ILE A 221 -2.83 -14.17 14.82
N ARG A 222 -2.46 -12.99 14.32
CA ARG A 222 -1.14 -12.37 14.49
C ARG A 222 -0.93 -11.70 15.85
N GLY A 223 -1.88 -11.81 16.78
CA GLY A 223 -1.78 -11.29 18.15
C GLY A 223 -2.13 -9.81 18.32
N GLY A 224 -2.63 -9.14 17.28
CA GLY A 224 -2.96 -7.71 17.26
C GLY A 224 -4.35 -7.39 17.80
N TYR A 225 -4.75 -7.92 18.95
CA TYR A 225 -6.16 -7.92 19.39
C TYR A 225 -6.82 -6.53 19.44
N LYS A 226 -6.10 -5.48 19.87
CA LYS A 226 -6.61 -4.10 19.89
C LYS A 226 -6.81 -3.53 18.49
N VAL A 227 -5.93 -3.88 17.54
CA VAL A 227 -6.03 -3.45 16.14
C VAL A 227 -7.20 -4.19 15.47
N ALA A 228 -7.34 -5.49 15.73
CA ALA A 228 -8.44 -6.31 15.23
C ALA A 228 -9.82 -5.79 15.66
N LEU A 229 -9.96 -5.18 16.85
CA LEU A 229 -11.20 -4.48 17.25
C LEU A 229 -11.55 -3.34 16.30
N GLY A 230 -10.55 -2.59 15.83
CA GLY A 230 -10.73 -1.52 14.85
C GLY A 230 -11.14 -2.07 13.49
N ASP A 231 -10.51 -3.16 13.05
CA ASP A 231 -10.87 -3.85 11.80
C ASP A 231 -12.33 -4.34 11.86
N TYR A 232 -12.74 -5.06 12.91
CA TYR A 232 -14.13 -5.51 13.05
C TYR A 232 -15.13 -4.36 13.18
N ALA A 233 -14.75 -3.25 13.83
CA ALA A 233 -15.62 -2.07 13.90
C ALA A 233 -15.88 -1.49 12.51
N LEU A 234 -14.83 -1.36 11.69
CA LEU A 234 -14.98 -0.93 10.29
C LEU A 234 -15.79 -1.94 9.48
N ALA A 235 -15.59 -3.25 9.69
CA ALA A 235 -16.40 -4.26 9.00
C ALA A 235 -17.90 -4.07 9.25
N LYS A 236 -18.30 -3.79 10.50
CA LYS A 236 -19.69 -3.43 10.84
C LYS A 236 -20.15 -2.15 10.18
N GLU A 237 -19.30 -1.11 10.18
CA GLU A 237 -19.60 0.17 9.53
C GLU A 237 -19.92 -0.02 8.05
N TYR A 238 -19.11 -0.82 7.34
CA TYR A 238 -19.32 -1.18 5.94
C TYR A 238 -20.51 -2.13 5.70
N GLY A 239 -21.11 -2.68 6.75
CA GLY A 239 -22.34 -3.47 6.68
C GLY A 239 -22.16 -4.98 6.84
N TYR A 240 -21.09 -5.44 7.51
CA TYR A 240 -20.97 -6.84 7.89
C TYR A 240 -22.04 -7.20 8.94
N THR A 241 -22.87 -8.20 8.66
CA THR A 241 -24.08 -8.51 9.46
C THR A 241 -24.08 -9.87 10.14
N ASP A 242 -23.14 -10.76 9.81
CA ASP A 242 -23.07 -12.08 10.45
C ASP A 242 -22.75 -11.93 11.95
N LYS A 243 -23.51 -12.65 12.80
CA LYS A 243 -23.40 -12.60 14.27
C LYS A 243 -22.04 -13.07 14.79
N LEU A 244 -21.26 -13.81 13.98
CA LEU A 244 -19.91 -14.25 14.31
C LEU A 244 -18.99 -13.08 14.68
N ILE A 245 -19.19 -11.91 14.08
CA ILE A 245 -18.38 -10.72 14.39
C ILE A 245 -18.49 -10.29 15.86
N ASP A 246 -19.67 -10.43 16.48
CA ASP A 246 -19.86 -10.08 17.89
C ASP A 246 -19.09 -11.03 18.80
N GLN A 247 -19.00 -12.31 18.42
CA GLN A 247 -18.24 -13.31 19.16
C GLN A 247 -16.73 -13.02 19.07
N ARG A 248 -16.25 -12.65 17.87
CA ARG A 248 -14.83 -12.31 17.65
C ARG A 248 -14.42 -11.01 18.32
N ILE A 249 -15.31 -10.01 18.35
CA ILE A 249 -15.09 -8.77 19.14
C ILE A 249 -14.96 -9.09 20.63
N LYS A 250 -15.82 -9.95 21.18
CA LYS A 250 -15.72 -10.39 22.59
C LYS A 250 -14.39 -11.13 22.85
N ALA A 251 -13.98 -12.00 21.93
CA ALA A 251 -12.69 -12.70 22.02
C ALA A 251 -11.50 -11.73 22.00
N CYS A 252 -11.51 -10.71 21.12
CA CYS A 252 -10.51 -9.64 21.12
C CYS A 252 -10.41 -8.93 22.46
N ALA A 253 -11.55 -8.54 23.03
CA ALA A 253 -11.60 -7.81 24.30
C ALA A 253 -11.00 -8.65 25.44
N TYR A 254 -11.37 -9.93 25.51
CA TYR A 254 -10.80 -10.87 26.48
C TYR A 254 -9.29 -11.04 26.32
N GLN A 255 -8.80 -11.33 25.11
CA GLN A 255 -7.38 -11.53 24.85
C GLN A 255 -6.54 -10.27 25.08
N SER A 256 -7.12 -9.08 24.91
CA SER A 256 -6.44 -7.80 25.15
C SER A 256 -6.10 -7.53 26.62
N THR A 257 -6.69 -8.30 27.55
CA THR A 257 -6.37 -8.24 28.99
C THR A 257 -5.14 -9.06 29.39
N ARG A 258 -4.69 -9.94 28.49
CA ARG A 258 -3.55 -10.82 28.71
C ARG A 258 -2.26 -10.17 28.19
N PRO A 259 -1.07 -10.59 28.66
CA PRO A 259 0.19 -10.10 28.11
C PRO A 259 0.21 -10.29 26.58
N PRO A 260 0.64 -9.26 25.82
CA PRO A 260 0.53 -9.26 24.37
C PRO A 260 1.39 -10.37 23.76
N LYS A 261 0.82 -11.11 22.80
CA LYS A 261 1.64 -11.89 21.88
C LYS A 261 2.46 -10.93 21.01
N LYS A 262 3.59 -11.41 20.47
CA LYS A 262 4.41 -10.62 19.54
C LYS A 262 3.61 -10.30 18.28
N TYR A 263 3.03 -9.10 18.23
CA TYR A 263 2.29 -8.58 17.09
C TYR A 263 3.24 -7.99 16.06
N VAL A 264 2.95 -8.26 14.78
CA VAL A 264 3.62 -7.62 13.66
C VAL A 264 2.59 -6.73 12.96
N PRO A 265 2.73 -5.40 13.04
CA PRO A 265 1.84 -4.45 12.38
C PRO A 265 1.65 -4.77 10.89
N ASN A 266 0.43 -4.57 10.41
CA ASN A 266 0.10 -4.63 8.99
C ASN A 266 0.53 -3.32 8.33
N ILE A 267 1.83 -3.09 8.29
CA ILE A 267 2.42 -1.93 7.62
C ILE A 267 3.01 -2.45 6.32
N VAL A 268 2.57 -1.82 5.25
CA VAL A 268 3.15 -1.99 3.93
C VAL A 268 4.45 -1.17 3.92
N ASP A 269 5.49 -1.74 4.53
CA ASP A 269 6.81 -1.11 4.54
C ASP A 269 7.47 -1.38 3.18
N ASP A 270 7.89 -0.33 2.48
CA ASP A 270 8.68 -0.43 1.25
C ASP A 270 10.11 -0.89 1.55
N LYS A 271 10.21 -2.12 2.04
CA LYS A 271 11.47 -2.78 2.40
C LYS A 271 12.39 -2.96 1.20
N ARG A 272 11.86 -2.90 -0.03
CA ARG A 272 12.65 -2.96 -1.26
C ARG A 272 13.48 -1.69 -1.40
N ASN A 273 12.87 -0.52 -1.22
CA ASN A 273 13.61 0.74 -1.23
C ASN A 273 14.57 0.88 -0.04
N THR A 274 14.19 0.46 1.17
CA THR A 274 15.12 0.50 2.32
C THR A 274 16.40 -0.31 2.06
N ARG A 275 16.28 -1.50 1.47
CA ARG A 275 17.46 -2.32 1.11
C ARG A 275 18.29 -1.65 0.02
N ILE A 276 17.66 -1.10 -1.01
CA ILE A 276 18.35 -0.37 -2.09
C ILE A 276 19.11 0.85 -1.53
N TYR A 277 18.51 1.64 -0.63
CA TYR A 277 19.17 2.78 0.02
C TYR A 277 20.30 2.35 0.96
N ILE A 278 20.16 1.23 1.67
CA ILE A 278 21.25 0.66 2.50
C ILE A 278 22.43 0.24 1.61
N TYR A 279 22.19 -0.46 0.50
CA TYR A 279 23.24 -0.87 -0.42
C TYR A 279 23.88 0.31 -1.15
N ALA A 280 23.10 1.33 -1.54
CA ALA A 280 23.60 2.56 -2.13
C ALA A 280 24.46 3.37 -1.13
N GLY A 281 24.04 3.44 0.15
CA GLY A 281 24.80 4.07 1.23
C GLY A 281 26.13 3.36 1.50
N LEU A 282 26.13 2.02 1.56
CA LEU A 282 27.34 1.21 1.69
C LEU A 282 28.29 1.42 0.50
N GLY A 283 27.77 1.48 -0.72
CA GLY A 283 28.55 1.76 -1.93
C GLY A 283 29.21 3.14 -1.91
N ALA A 284 28.50 4.18 -1.47
CA ALA A 284 29.03 5.54 -1.37
C ALA A 284 30.17 5.64 -0.34
N VAL A 285 30.05 4.97 0.81
CA VAL A 285 31.10 4.95 1.85
C VAL A 285 32.38 4.28 1.34
N ILE A 286 32.25 3.16 0.64
CA ILE A 286 33.38 2.44 0.03
C ILE A 286 34.06 3.33 -1.03
N GLY A 287 33.27 4.00 -1.89
CA GLY A 287 33.79 4.91 -2.91
C GLY A 287 34.59 6.08 -2.35
N ILE A 288 34.09 6.73 -1.29
CA ILE A 288 34.79 7.83 -0.61
C ILE A 288 36.09 7.33 0.03
N GLY A 289 36.08 6.16 0.66
CA GLY A 289 37.29 5.54 1.23
C GLY A 289 38.37 5.28 0.19
N LEU A 290 38.00 4.75 -0.98
CA LEU A 290 38.93 4.51 -2.08
C LEU A 290 39.49 5.81 -2.66
N ALA A 291 38.65 6.83 -2.86
CA ALA A 291 39.08 8.15 -3.34
C ALA A 291 40.09 8.79 -2.35
N PHE A 292 39.83 8.71 -1.05
CA PHE A 292 40.73 9.22 -0.02
C PHE A 292 42.09 8.50 -0.03
N VAL A 293 42.10 7.17 -0.19
CA VAL A 293 43.35 6.39 -0.32
C VAL A 293 44.13 6.80 -1.58
N MET A 294 43.44 7.01 -2.71
CA MET A 294 44.06 7.44 -3.96
C MET A 294 44.67 8.85 -3.85
N VAL A 295 43.95 9.80 -3.27
CA VAL A 295 44.45 11.18 -3.05
C VAL A 295 45.65 11.16 -2.10
N ARG A 296 45.57 10.41 -1.00
CA ARG A 296 46.70 10.28 -0.05
C ARG A 296 47.93 9.62 -0.66
N ARG A 297 47.75 8.69 -1.61
CA ARG A 297 48.86 8.07 -2.35
C ARG A 297 49.50 9.02 -3.36
N ARG A 298 48.75 9.94 -3.96
CA ARG A 298 49.29 10.99 -4.86
C ARG A 298 50.10 12.02 -4.08
N LEU A 299 49.55 12.53 -2.98
CA LEU A 299 50.23 13.53 -2.12
C LEU A 299 51.49 13.03 -1.39
N LYS A 300 51.79 11.73 -1.43
CA LYS A 300 53.03 11.14 -0.88
C LYS A 300 54.12 10.93 -1.93
N LYS A 301 53.80 11.16 -3.21
CA LYS A 301 54.74 11.01 -4.33
C LYS A 301 55.29 12.34 -4.85
N ASP A 302 54.81 13.45 -4.28
CA ASP A 302 55.34 14.80 -4.44
C ASP A 302 56.05 15.19 -3.13
#